data_AF-A0A2E9VIJ4-F1
#
_entry.id   AF-A0A2E9VIJ4-F1
#
_cell.length_a   1.000
_cell.length_b   1.000
_cell.length_c   1.000
_cell.angle_alpha   90.00
_cell.angle_beta   90.00
_cell.angle_gamma   90.00
#
_symmetry.space_group_name_H-M   'P 1'
#
loop_
_entity.id
_entity.type
_entity.pdbx_description
1 polymer ?
#
loop_
_entity_poly.entity_id
_entity_poly.type
_entity_poly.pdbx_seq_one_letter_code
_entity_poly.pdbx_strand_id
1 'polypeptide(L)'
;MEFGQMRRDFADWRRENMLALAAVGTILSGAMVLIGAIGTWYRTESWTPTAILEWLGDYDIWALVIGLALFGVSSYQFWLVRWYMNRFEELIAVSSKAQFQRDWTELQQMSRYQLPGNYWKRALKAGRRFGLK
;
A
#
# COMPACT_ATOMS: atom_id res chain seq x y z
N MET A 1 -22.58 -5.57 18.27
CA MET A 1 -21.97 -5.82 16.95
C MET A 1 -21.22 -7.14 17.05
N GLU A 2 -21.55 -8.15 16.24
CA GLU A 2 -20.82 -9.43 16.29
C GLU A 2 -19.39 -9.25 15.78
N PHE A 3 -18.42 -9.87 16.45
CA PHE A 3 -16.99 -9.77 16.12
C PHE A 3 -16.66 -10.14 14.65
N GLY A 4 -17.47 -11.03 14.05
CA GLY A 4 -17.34 -11.42 12.64
C GLY A 4 -17.80 -10.36 11.63
N GLN A 5 -18.72 -9.46 11.99
CA GLN A 5 -19.08 -8.31 11.15
C GLN A 5 -17.96 -7.27 11.17
N MET A 6 -17.48 -6.91 12.36
CA MET A 6 -16.40 -5.94 12.54
C MET A 6 -15.13 -6.30 11.76
N ARG A 7 -14.75 -7.59 11.72
CA ARG A 7 -13.59 -8.05 10.96
C ARG A 7 -13.75 -7.87 9.44
N ARG A 8 -14.94 -8.10 8.92
CA ARG A 8 -15.24 -7.95 7.49
C ARG A 8 -15.24 -6.48 7.09
N ASP A 9 -15.91 -5.65 7.88
CA ASP A 9 -15.99 -4.21 7.66
C ASP A 9 -14.59 -3.58 7.69
N PHE A 10 -13.74 -4.02 8.63
CA PHE A 10 -12.35 -3.57 8.67
C PHE A 10 -11.52 -4.04 7.46
N ALA A 11 -11.72 -5.28 6.99
CA ALA A 11 -11.01 -5.80 5.83
C ALA A 11 -11.38 -5.02 4.55
N ASP A 12 -12.67 -4.72 4.38
CA ASP A 12 -13.17 -3.93 3.26
C ASP A 12 -12.66 -2.49 3.33
N TRP A 13 -12.76 -1.84 4.50
CA TRP A 13 -12.20 -0.51 4.72
C TRP A 13 -10.69 -0.46 4.43
N ARG A 14 -9.92 -1.44 4.94
CA ARG A 14 -8.47 -1.52 4.71
C ARG A 14 -8.17 -1.65 3.23
N ARG A 15 -8.94 -2.45 2.51
CA ARG A 15 -8.76 -2.65 1.07
C ARG A 15 -9.07 -1.38 0.27
N GLU A 16 -10.11 -0.65 0.65
CA GLU A 16 -10.44 0.64 0.02
C GLU A 16 -9.37 1.71 0.27
N ASN A 17 -8.75 1.67 1.45
CA ASN A 17 -7.76 2.65 1.87
C ASN A 17 -6.31 2.16 1.76
N MET A 18 -6.06 1.01 1.13
CA MET A 18 -4.75 0.34 1.16
C MET A 18 -3.62 1.23 0.64
N LEU A 19 -3.88 1.99 -0.44
CA LEU A 19 -2.90 2.92 -1.01
C LEU A 19 -2.56 4.04 -0.03
N ALA A 20 -3.57 4.62 0.62
CA ALA A 20 -3.40 5.68 1.60
C ALA A 20 -2.69 5.17 2.85
N LEU A 21 -3.07 4.00 3.35
CA LEU A 21 -2.42 3.34 4.48
C LEU A 21 -0.95 3.04 4.20
N ALA A 22 -0.65 2.52 3.01
CA ALA A 22 0.73 2.26 2.62
C ALA A 22 1.53 3.55 2.47
N ALA A 23 0.94 4.61 1.90
CA ALA A 23 1.59 5.91 1.77
C ALA A 23 1.91 6.54 3.13
N VAL A 24 0.92 6.59 4.04
CA VAL A 24 1.11 7.09 5.41
C VAL A 24 2.13 6.24 6.16
N GLY A 25 2.05 4.91 6.03
CA GLY A 25 3.02 3.98 6.60
C GLY A 25 4.44 4.28 6.12
N THR A 26 4.65 4.46 4.82
CA THR A 26 5.94 4.81 4.21
C THR A 26 6.46 6.16 4.72
N ILE A 27 5.61 7.18 4.82
CA ILE A 27 6.03 8.51 5.30
C ILE A 27 6.46 8.44 6.77
N LEU A 28 5.62 7.86 7.63
CA LEU A 28 5.90 7.79 9.07
C LEU A 28 7.13 6.93 9.37
N SER A 29 7.23 5.77 8.73
CA SER A 29 8.40 4.90 8.88
C SER A 29 9.66 5.54 8.29
N GLY A 30 9.56 6.29 7.18
CA GLY A 30 10.69 7.04 6.62
C GLY A 30 11.20 8.14 7.57
N ALA A 31 10.28 8.86 8.21
CA ALA A 31 10.64 9.83 9.26
C ALA A 31 11.30 9.16 10.46
N MET A 32 10.81 7.98 10.85
CA MET A 32 11.38 7.18 11.93
C MET A 32 12.78 6.65 11.61
N VAL A 33 13.01 6.19 10.37
CA VAL A 33 14.34 5.83 9.86
C VAL A 33 15.28 7.02 9.92
N LEU A 34 14.81 8.20 9.48
CA LEU A 34 15.61 9.42 9.49
C LEU A 34 16.01 9.80 10.93
N ILE A 35 15.06 9.85 11.86
CA ILE A 35 15.32 10.16 13.27
C ILE A 35 16.29 9.14 13.88
N GLY A 36 16.04 7.84 13.67
CA GLY A 36 16.90 6.78 14.19
C GLY A 36 18.32 6.82 13.62
N ALA A 37 18.47 7.17 12.34
CA ALA A 37 19.78 7.34 11.71
C ALA A 37 20.52 8.56 12.27
N ILE A 38 19.82 9.67 12.45
CA ILE A 38 20.39 10.88 13.06
C ILE A 38 20.83 10.60 14.50
N GLY A 39 19.99 9.94 15.32
CA GLY A 39 20.34 9.58 16.69
C GLY A 39 21.51 8.60 16.79
N THR A 40 21.60 7.64 15.85
CA THR A 40 22.67 6.64 15.87
C THR A 40 24.03 7.20 15.42
N TRP A 41 24.06 8.07 14.40
CA TRP A 41 25.31 8.46 13.74
C TRP A 41 25.65 9.94 13.82
N TYR A 42 24.68 10.82 14.09
CA TYR A 42 24.83 12.26 13.97
C TYR A 42 24.41 13.01 15.24
N ARG A 43 24.37 12.33 16.40
CA ARG A 43 23.84 12.88 17.66
C ARG A 43 24.53 14.17 18.12
N THR A 44 25.80 14.35 17.75
CA THR A 44 26.64 15.49 18.14
C THR A 44 26.58 16.66 17.18
N GLU A 45 25.83 16.56 16.08
CA GLU A 45 25.76 17.61 15.07
C GLU A 45 24.99 18.84 15.56
N SER A 46 25.25 20.00 14.97
CA SER A 46 24.57 21.26 15.36
C SER A 46 23.11 21.34 14.91
N TRP A 47 22.74 20.58 13.88
CA TRP A 47 21.41 20.55 13.26
C TRP A 47 20.52 19.41 13.77
N THR A 48 21.02 18.61 14.71
CA THR A 48 20.35 17.44 15.26
C THR A 48 19.06 17.86 15.99
N PRO A 49 17.92 17.15 15.80
CA PRO A 49 16.69 17.45 16.52
C PRO A 49 16.78 16.97 17.98
N THR A 50 17.52 17.70 18.80
CA THR A 50 17.88 17.33 20.19
C THR A 50 16.66 16.99 21.03
N ALA A 51 15.60 17.79 20.97
CA ALA A 51 14.36 17.53 21.71
C ALA A 51 13.73 16.15 21.40
N ILE A 52 13.83 15.69 20.14
CA ILE A 52 13.28 14.39 19.73
C ILE A 52 14.21 13.27 20.20
N LEU A 53 15.52 13.43 20.05
CA LEU A 53 16.50 12.41 20.47
C LEU A 53 16.60 12.26 21.99
N GLU A 54 16.47 13.35 22.74
CA GLU A 54 16.42 13.31 24.21
C GLU A 54 15.18 12.55 24.71
N TRP A 55 14.04 12.74 24.05
CA TRP A 55 12.83 11.97 24.35
C TRP A 55 12.97 10.49 24.03
N LEU A 56 13.65 10.16 22.93
CA LEU A 56 13.97 8.78 22.52
C LEU A 56 15.03 8.11 23.40
N GLY A 57 15.95 8.86 24.00
CA GLY A 57 16.99 8.35 24.88
C GLY A 57 17.97 7.41 24.18
N ASP A 58 18.08 6.17 24.68
CA ASP A 58 18.98 5.13 24.12
C ASP A 58 18.27 4.26 23.07
N TYR A 59 17.02 4.58 22.73
CA TYR A 59 16.21 3.81 21.77
C TYR A 59 16.41 4.23 20.32
N ASP A 60 17.37 5.13 20.02
CA ASP A 60 17.66 5.61 18.66
C ASP A 60 17.87 4.47 17.65
N ILE A 61 18.66 3.46 18.05
CA ILE A 61 18.93 2.29 17.22
C ILE A 61 17.68 1.42 17.00
N TRP A 62 16.80 1.34 17.99
CA TRP A 62 15.55 0.59 17.88
C TRP A 62 14.53 1.33 17.02
N ALA A 63 14.48 2.66 17.11
CA ALA A 63 13.70 3.49 16.19
C ALA A 63 14.17 3.29 14.75
N LEU A 64 15.47 3.19 14.52
CA LEU A 64 16.01 2.89 13.20
C LEU A 64 15.60 1.48 12.70
N VAL A 65 15.81 0.44 13.52
CA VAL A 65 15.51 -0.95 13.15
C VAL A 65 14.03 -1.14 12.83
N ILE A 66 13.14 -0.68 13.71
CA ILE A 66 11.70 -0.79 13.49
C ILE A 66 11.27 0.10 12.32
N GLY A 67 11.87 1.29 12.19
CA GLY A 67 11.62 2.19 11.07
C GLY A 67 11.92 1.52 9.73
N LEU A 68 13.09 0.88 9.60
CA LEU A 68 13.49 0.17 8.37
C LEU A 68 12.55 -0.98 8.05
N ALA A 69 12.16 -1.77 9.04
CA ALA A 69 11.23 -2.88 8.85
C ALA A 69 9.85 -2.37 8.36
N LEU A 70 9.30 -1.35 9.01
CA LEU A 70 8.03 -0.74 8.62
C LEU A 70 8.12 -0.04 7.26
N PHE A 71 9.25 0.59 6.97
CA PHE A 71 9.48 1.30 5.72
C PHE A 71 9.56 0.32 4.55
N GLY A 72 10.26 -0.80 4.71
CA GLY A 72 10.31 -1.85 3.70
C GLY A 72 8.93 -2.41 3.39
N VAL A 73 8.17 -2.80 4.43
CA VAL A 73 6.82 -3.36 4.26
C VAL A 73 5.86 -2.34 3.65
N SER A 74 5.84 -1.11 4.17
CA SER A 74 4.90 -0.08 3.70
C SER A 74 5.22 0.36 2.28
N SER A 75 6.50 0.54 1.94
CA SER A 75 6.93 0.91 0.60
C SER A 75 6.65 -0.21 -0.41
N TYR A 76 6.88 -1.47 -0.01
CA TYR A 76 6.50 -2.61 -0.84
C TYR A 76 5.00 -2.66 -1.11
N GLN A 77 4.17 -2.49 -0.08
CA GLN A 77 2.71 -2.45 -0.24
C GLN A 77 2.26 -1.28 -1.12
N PHE A 78 2.87 -0.10 -0.95
CA PHE A 78 2.57 1.07 -1.76
C PHE A 78 2.88 0.82 -3.24
N TRP A 79 4.07 0.30 -3.52
CA TRP A 79 4.48 -0.10 -4.86
C TRP A 79 3.56 -1.18 -5.44
N LEU A 80 3.22 -2.20 -4.66
CA LEU A 80 2.39 -3.33 -5.10
C LEU A 80 0.98 -2.86 -5.50
N VAL A 81 0.34 -2.01 -4.70
CA VAL A 81 -0.98 -1.46 -5.03
C VAL A 81 -0.90 -0.62 -6.30
N ARG A 82 0.12 0.23 -6.45
CA ARG A 82 0.34 1.03 -7.66
C ARG A 82 0.57 0.14 -8.89
N TRP A 83 1.32 -0.94 -8.74
CA TRP A 83 1.55 -1.92 -9.80
C TRP A 83 0.24 -2.56 -10.26
N TYR A 84 -0.60 -3.03 -9.32
CA TYR A 84 -1.92 -3.58 -9.67
C TYR A 84 -2.83 -2.55 -10.34
N MET A 85 -2.81 -1.29 -9.88
CA MET A 85 -3.59 -0.23 -10.51
C MET A 85 -3.16 -0.02 -11.98
N ASN A 86 -1.85 0.05 -12.23
CA ASN A 86 -1.33 0.22 -13.60
C ASN A 86 -1.65 -1.00 -14.47
N ARG A 87 -1.42 -2.21 -13.95
CA ARG A 87 -1.73 -3.46 -14.64
C ARG A 87 -3.22 -3.55 -14.99
N PHE A 88 -4.10 -3.12 -14.09
CA PHE A 88 -5.52 -3.04 -14.38
C PHE A 88 -5.82 -2.14 -15.58
N GLU A 89 -5.22 -0.94 -15.64
CA GLU A 89 -5.41 -0.02 -16.76
C GLU A 89 -4.93 -0.62 -18.10
N GLU A 90 -3.80 -1.34 -18.09
CA GLU A 90 -3.30 -2.05 -19.27
C GLU A 90 -4.30 -3.11 -19.77
N LEU A 91 -4.83 -3.92 -18.85
CA LEU A 91 -5.75 -5.01 -19.18
C LEU A 91 -7.09 -4.52 -19.75
N ILE A 92 -7.59 -3.37 -19.29
CA ILE A 92 -8.85 -2.81 -19.82
C ILE A 92 -8.67 -2.03 -21.13
N ALA A 93 -7.44 -1.61 -21.46
CA ALA A 93 -7.14 -0.82 -22.65
C ALA A 93 -7.07 -1.66 -23.94
N VAL A 94 -7.12 -2.99 -23.82
CA VAL A 94 -7.05 -3.93 -24.95
C VAL A 94 -8.28 -3.79 -25.87
N SER A 95 -8.03 -3.69 -27.18
CA SER A 95 -9.08 -3.57 -28.21
C SER A 95 -9.57 -4.92 -28.75
N SER A 96 -8.75 -5.98 -28.64
CA SER A 96 -9.08 -7.32 -29.12
C SER A 96 -9.87 -8.14 -28.11
N LYS A 97 -11.03 -8.65 -28.54
CA LYS A 97 -11.87 -9.56 -27.73
C LYS A 97 -11.13 -10.81 -27.29
N ALA A 98 -10.33 -11.42 -28.17
CA ALA A 98 -9.60 -12.65 -27.88
C ALA A 98 -8.55 -12.43 -26.78
N GLN A 99 -7.85 -11.31 -26.84
CA GLN A 99 -6.85 -10.94 -25.83
C GLN A 99 -7.52 -10.57 -24.50
N PHE A 100 -8.62 -9.82 -24.54
CA PHE A 100 -9.40 -9.51 -23.34
C PHE A 100 -9.97 -10.77 -22.65
N GLN A 101 -10.42 -11.77 -23.42
CA GLN A 101 -10.90 -13.05 -22.87
C GLN A 101 -9.80 -13.84 -22.18
N ARG A 102 -8.58 -13.85 -22.73
CA ARG A 102 -7.43 -14.52 -22.13
C ARG A 102 -7.06 -13.89 -20.79
N ASP A 103 -7.06 -12.57 -20.75
CA ASP A 103 -6.62 -11.81 -19.57
C ASP A 103 -7.77 -11.56 -18.57
N TRP A 104 -8.99 -12.03 -18.88
CA TRP A 104 -10.20 -11.83 -18.06
C TRP A 104 -10.06 -12.40 -16.65
N THR A 105 -9.50 -13.60 -16.50
CA THR A 105 -9.32 -14.24 -15.19
C THR A 105 -8.38 -13.43 -14.30
N GLU A 106 -7.28 -12.91 -14.87
CA GLU A 106 -6.33 -12.03 -14.18
C GLU A 106 -7.02 -10.74 -13.73
N LEU A 107 -7.76 -10.10 -14.64
CA LEU A 107 -8.53 -8.89 -14.37
C LEU A 107 -9.55 -9.10 -13.24
N GLN A 108 -10.27 -10.23 -13.25
CA GLN A 108 -11.24 -10.57 -12.21
C GLN A 108 -10.57 -10.79 -10.86
N GLN A 109 -9.50 -11.58 -10.78
CA GLN A 109 -8.82 -11.85 -9.51
C GLN A 109 -8.28 -10.56 -8.87
N MET A 110 -7.62 -9.73 -9.68
CA MET A 110 -7.04 -8.47 -9.21
C MET A 110 -8.11 -7.49 -8.74
N SER A 111 -9.15 -7.29 -9.54
CA SER A 111 -10.24 -6.37 -9.20
C SER A 111 -11.13 -6.86 -8.05
N ARG A 112 -11.23 -8.18 -7.82
CA ARG A 112 -12.02 -8.77 -6.72
C ARG A 112 -11.29 -8.91 -5.40
N TYR A 113 -9.97 -8.99 -5.38
CA TYR A 113 -9.25 -9.25 -4.13
C TYR A 113 -8.17 -8.23 -3.79
N GLN A 114 -7.55 -7.58 -4.79
CA GLN A 114 -6.36 -6.77 -4.57
C GLN A 114 -6.62 -5.27 -4.69
N LEU A 115 -7.53 -4.85 -5.57
CA LEU A 115 -7.85 -3.44 -5.80
C LEU A 115 -9.12 -3.00 -5.06
N PRO A 116 -9.34 -1.70 -4.81
CA PRO A 116 -10.57 -1.19 -4.21
C PRO A 116 -11.84 -1.61 -4.98
N GLY A 117 -12.99 -1.69 -4.30
CA GLY A 117 -14.22 -2.24 -4.86
C GLY A 117 -14.76 -1.55 -6.13
N ASN A 118 -14.36 -0.30 -6.38
CA ASN A 118 -14.69 0.42 -7.62
C ASN A 118 -14.04 -0.21 -8.87
N TYR A 119 -12.87 -0.86 -8.75
CA TYR A 119 -12.19 -1.55 -9.84
C TYR A 119 -12.97 -2.77 -10.32
N TRP A 120 -13.67 -3.47 -9.43
CA TRP A 120 -14.57 -4.56 -9.82
C TRP A 120 -15.71 -4.07 -10.71
N LYS A 121 -16.33 -2.94 -10.35
CA LYS A 121 -17.38 -2.31 -11.18
C LYS A 121 -16.85 -1.91 -12.56
N ARG A 122 -15.62 -1.41 -12.63
CA ARG A 122 -14.93 -1.05 -13.90
C ARG A 122 -14.63 -2.29 -14.74
N ALA A 123 -14.14 -3.38 -14.13
CA ALA A 123 -13.88 -4.64 -14.81
C ALA A 123 -15.16 -5.22 -15.44
N LEU A 124 -16.26 -5.25 -14.70
CA LEU A 124 -17.56 -5.69 -15.22
C LEU A 124 -18.05 -4.83 -16.39
N LYS A 125 -17.88 -3.50 -16.30
CA LYS A 125 -18.24 -2.60 -17.41
C LYS A 125 -17.40 -2.87 -18.66
N ALA A 126 -16.10 -3.16 -18.50
CA ALA A 126 -15.23 -3.57 -19.61
C ALA A 126 -15.64 -4.93 -20.18
N GLY A 127 -15.92 -5.93 -19.33
CA GLY A 127 -16.37 -7.26 -19.76
C GLY A 127 -17.67 -7.23 -20.56
N ARG A 128 -18.62 -6.39 -20.16
CA ARG A 128 -19.88 -6.19 -20.92
C ARG A 128 -19.65 -5.69 -22.35
N ARG A 129 -18.61 -4.87 -22.61
CA ARG A 129 -18.26 -4.43 -23.98
C ARG A 129 -17.92 -5.60 -24.90
N PHE A 130 -17.38 -6.68 -24.34
CA PHE A 130 -16.97 -7.88 -25.07
C PHE A 130 -17.97 -9.05 -24.94
N GLY A 131 -19.12 -8.83 -24.28
CA GLY A 131 -20.15 -9.84 -24.07
C GLY A 131 -19.81 -10.87 -22.98
N LEU A 132 -18.89 -10.54 -22.07
CA LEU A 132 -18.53 -11.37 -20.92
C LEU A 132 -19.45 -11.03 -19.73
N LYS A 133 -19.88 -12.07 -19.01
CA LYS A 133 -20.74 -11.97 -17.82
C LYS A 133 -19.90 -11.77 -16.55
#